data_AF-A0A498R5N8-F1
#
_entry.id   AF-A0A498R5N8-F1
#
_cell.length_a   1.000
_cell.length_b   1.000
_cell.length_c   1.000
_cell.angle_alpha   90.00
_cell.angle_beta   90.00
_cell.angle_gamma   90.00
#
_symmetry.space_group_name_H-M   'P 1'
#
loop_
_entity.id
_entity.type
_entity.pdbx_description
1 polymer ?
#
loop_
_entity_poly.entity_id
_entity_poly.type
_entity_poly.pdbx_seq_one_letter_code
_entity_poly.pdbx_strand_id
1 'polypeptide(L)'
;MKKILYLLCLGLIVCVVCNFALPDVTYAAPGGMIVKAATKTWYGKAIVIILTIIFLPLLLYIMVKEKVASNRASKALTELAKINNIFRWTVLNQRAYEVITHVYYAWKKSDVSQATEWMTDWYWQNQKITVLDEWESEGLSNYCKLNKILSVKPLYVEYNEKTTGDGEGSRVVLLVKVKLIDYLINDKTGEVVEGDKKNKNFESVWTLLLEEGQWKLTLIEEGALSLRYAKMKSDIEGANQHLKAGGDSTCSKADLNIKTD
;
A
#
# COMPACT_ATOMS: atom_id res chain seq x y z
N MET A 1 -9.61 26.48 6.10
CA MET A 1 -10.82 25.67 5.81
C MET A 1 -11.72 26.28 4.73
N LYS A 2 -12.16 27.55 4.84
CA LYS A 2 -13.02 28.20 3.82
C LYS A 2 -12.45 28.20 2.38
N LYS A 3 -11.14 28.37 2.21
CA LYS A 3 -10.47 28.31 0.88
C LYS A 3 -10.52 26.92 0.24
N ILE A 4 -10.38 25.86 1.03
CA ILE A 4 -10.48 24.46 0.55
C ILE A 4 -11.93 24.16 0.16
N LEU A 5 -12.90 24.63 0.96
CA LEU A 5 -14.32 24.48 0.64
C LEU A 5 -14.71 25.21 -0.66
N TYR A 6 -14.23 26.44 -0.87
CA TYR A 6 -14.46 27.19 -2.12
C TYR A 6 -13.84 26.50 -3.35
N LEU A 7 -12.62 25.97 -3.23
CA LEU A 7 -11.98 25.22 -4.31
C LEU A 7 -12.74 23.92 -4.64
N LEU A 8 -13.30 23.25 -3.63
CA LEU A 8 -14.14 22.07 -3.83
C LEU A 8 -15.47 22.41 -4.51
N CYS A 9 -16.15 23.47 -4.09
CA CYS A 9 -17.38 23.93 -4.72
C CYS A 9 -17.14 24.39 -6.17
N LEU A 10 -16.07 25.14 -6.43
CA LEU A 10 -15.69 25.56 -7.78
C LEU A 10 -15.35 24.35 -8.66
N GLY A 11 -14.59 23.39 -8.14
CA GLY A 11 -14.27 22.13 -8.84
C GLY A 11 -15.51 21.31 -9.16
N LEU A 12 -16.49 21.27 -8.26
CA LEU A 12 -17.75 20.54 -8.44
C LEU A 12 -18.63 21.22 -9.50
N ILE A 13 -18.70 22.55 -9.51
CA ILE A 13 -19.38 23.32 -10.57
C ILE A 13 -18.72 23.08 -11.93
N VAL A 14 -17.38 23.13 -12.01
CA VAL A 14 -16.63 22.85 -13.24
C VAL A 14 -16.86 21.41 -13.70
N CYS A 15 -16.83 20.42 -12.81
CA CYS A 15 -17.15 19.03 -13.14
C CYS A 15 -18.58 18.87 -13.69
N VAL A 16 -19.57 19.54 -13.11
CA VAL A 16 -20.95 19.51 -13.62
C VAL A 16 -21.02 20.14 -15.02
N VAL A 17 -20.43 21.32 -15.22
CA VAL A 17 -20.40 22.00 -16.53
C VAL A 17 -19.66 21.16 -17.59
N CYS A 18 -18.52 20.56 -17.25
CA CYS A 18 -17.76 19.70 -18.16
C CYS A 18 -18.52 18.41 -18.54
N ASN A 19 -19.32 17.84 -17.63
CA ASN A 19 -20.17 16.68 -17.94
C ASN A 19 -21.30 17.00 -18.94
N PHE A 20 -21.75 18.26 -19.00
CA PHE A 20 -22.73 18.71 -19.99
C PHE A 20 -22.11 19.18 -21.31
N ALA A 21 -20.89 19.74 -21.28
CA ALA A 21 -20.26 20.39 -22.43
C ALA A 21 -19.35 19.47 -23.28
N LEU A 22 -18.87 18.34 -22.75
CA LEU A 22 -17.93 17.47 -23.46
C LEU A 22 -18.64 16.29 -24.13
N PRO A 23 -18.47 16.07 -25.46
CA PRO A 23 -18.90 14.84 -26.11
C PRO A 23 -18.02 13.65 -25.67
N ASP A 24 -18.66 12.49 -25.52
CA ASP A 24 -18.12 11.15 -25.27
C ASP A 24 -16.74 11.07 -24.57
N VAL A 25 -16.74 11.33 -23.26
CA VAL A 25 -15.56 11.06 -22.42
C VAL A 25 -15.39 9.55 -22.26
N THR A 26 -14.34 9.00 -22.86
CA THR A 26 -13.96 7.59 -22.74
C THR A 26 -13.27 7.34 -21.40
N TYR A 27 -14.04 6.88 -20.41
CA TYR A 27 -13.50 6.46 -19.11
C TYR A 27 -12.91 5.05 -19.20
N ALA A 28 -11.58 4.93 -19.07
CA ALA A 28 -10.84 3.66 -19.07
C ALA A 28 -10.78 2.99 -17.69
N ALA A 29 -11.92 2.87 -17.02
CA ALA A 29 -12.08 2.07 -15.80
C ALA A 29 -13.06 0.90 -16.06
N PRO A 30 -13.02 -0.21 -15.30
CA PRO A 30 -13.98 -1.32 -15.46
C PRO A 30 -15.45 -0.87 -15.39
N GLY A 31 -15.76 0.14 -14.56
CA GLY A 31 -17.09 0.78 -14.50
C GLY A 31 -17.40 1.75 -15.65
N GLY A 32 -16.43 2.07 -16.50
CA GLY A 32 -16.57 3.00 -17.62
C GLY A 32 -17.54 2.53 -18.69
N MET A 33 -17.76 1.22 -18.85
CA MET A 33 -18.79 0.69 -19.75
C MET A 33 -20.21 0.96 -19.21
N ILE A 34 -20.41 0.83 -17.90
CA ILE A 34 -21.70 1.13 -17.24
C ILE A 34 -21.97 2.63 -17.31
N VAL A 35 -20.95 3.46 -17.00
CA VAL A 35 -21.05 4.92 -17.11
C VAL A 35 -21.33 5.32 -18.56
N LYS A 36 -20.62 4.77 -19.55
CA LYS A 36 -20.83 5.08 -20.97
C LYS A 36 -22.22 4.69 -21.46
N ALA A 37 -22.79 3.58 -20.99
CA ALA A 37 -24.15 3.20 -21.31
C ALA A 37 -25.18 4.14 -20.63
N ALA A 38 -24.96 4.47 -19.35
CA ALA A 38 -25.83 5.36 -18.58
C ALA A 38 -25.83 6.80 -19.10
N THR A 39 -24.69 7.34 -19.54
CA THR A 39 -24.56 8.73 -20.01
C THR A 39 -25.17 8.98 -21.39
N LYS A 40 -25.67 7.95 -22.09
CA LYS A 40 -26.38 8.11 -23.36
C LYS A 40 -27.74 8.80 -23.21
N THR A 41 -28.39 8.66 -22.06
CA THR A 41 -29.71 9.27 -21.80
C THR A 41 -29.57 10.46 -20.86
N TRP A 42 -30.50 11.41 -20.96
CA TRP A 42 -30.48 12.60 -20.10
C TRP A 42 -30.68 12.24 -18.62
N TYR A 43 -31.59 11.30 -18.31
CA TYR A 43 -31.81 10.79 -16.96
C TYR A 43 -30.57 10.08 -16.41
N GLY A 44 -29.87 9.29 -17.22
CA GLY A 44 -28.66 8.61 -16.78
C GLY A 44 -27.50 9.56 -16.50
N LYS A 45 -27.37 10.66 -17.26
CA LYS A 45 -26.46 11.76 -16.91
C LYS A 45 -26.80 12.39 -15.56
N ALA A 46 -28.08 12.66 -15.30
CA ALA A 46 -28.52 13.23 -14.02
C ALA A 46 -28.20 12.28 -12.84
N ILE A 47 -28.43 10.97 -13.00
CA ILE A 47 -28.10 9.96 -11.98
C ILE A 47 -26.59 9.92 -11.72
N VAL A 48 -25.76 9.88 -12.76
CA VAL A 48 -24.29 9.87 -12.62
C VAL A 48 -23.79 11.12 -11.91
N ILE A 49 -24.37 12.30 -12.20
CA ILE A 49 -24.03 13.55 -11.50
C ILE A 49 -24.39 13.45 -10.02
N ILE A 50 -25.59 13.01 -9.68
CA ILE A 50 -26.03 12.85 -8.29
C ILE A 50 -25.11 11.88 -7.54
N LEU A 51 -24.82 10.71 -8.13
CA LEU A 51 -23.89 9.73 -7.57
C LEU A 51 -22.50 10.33 -7.36
N THR A 52 -21.99 11.08 -8.35
CA THR A 52 -20.69 11.74 -8.24
C THR A 52 -20.67 12.75 -7.10
N ILE A 53 -21.72 13.57 -6.95
CA ILE A 53 -21.81 14.55 -5.86
C ILE A 53 -21.84 13.86 -4.49
N ILE A 54 -22.51 12.70 -4.39
CA ILE A 54 -22.60 11.94 -3.14
C ILE A 54 -21.26 11.24 -2.81
N PHE A 55 -20.61 10.60 -3.79
CA PHE A 55 -19.40 9.80 -3.56
C PHE A 55 -18.10 10.61 -3.61
N LEU A 56 -18.05 11.74 -4.30
CA LEU A 56 -16.84 12.56 -4.42
C LEU A 56 -16.31 13.05 -3.05
N PRO A 57 -17.13 13.55 -2.11
CA PRO A 57 -16.67 13.90 -0.77
C PRO A 57 -16.03 12.72 -0.04
N LEU A 58 -16.57 11.51 -0.20
CA LEU A 58 -16.03 10.29 0.41
C LEU A 58 -14.67 9.92 -0.20
N LEU A 59 -14.55 9.94 -1.54
CA LEU A 59 -13.28 9.66 -2.24
C LEU A 59 -12.20 10.67 -1.83
N LEU A 60 -12.54 11.96 -1.79
CA LEU A 60 -11.62 13.01 -1.35
C LEU A 60 -11.21 12.83 0.11
N TYR A 61 -12.15 12.45 0.98
CA TYR A 61 -11.84 12.15 2.38
C TYR A 61 -10.83 11.00 2.49
N ILE A 62 -11.01 9.91 1.75
CA ILE A 62 -10.07 8.77 1.72
C ILE A 62 -8.70 9.24 1.24
N MET A 63 -8.61 9.93 0.10
CA MET A 63 -7.35 10.43 -0.45
C MET A 63 -6.59 11.35 0.53
N VAL A 64 -7.31 12.25 1.20
CA VAL A 64 -6.72 13.15 2.22
C VAL A 64 -6.21 12.34 3.41
N LYS A 65 -6.98 11.37 3.90
CA LYS A 65 -6.58 10.52 5.03
C LYS A 65 -5.35 9.68 4.69
N GLU A 66 -5.29 9.06 3.52
CA GLU A 66 -4.12 8.33 3.04
C GLU A 66 -2.89 9.25 2.92
N LYS A 67 -3.06 10.46 2.38
CA LYS A 67 -1.95 11.41 2.24
C LYS A 67 -1.41 11.86 3.60
N VAL A 68 -2.30 12.14 4.56
CA VAL A 68 -1.92 12.49 5.94
C VAL A 68 -1.22 11.32 6.61
N ALA A 69 -1.76 10.11 6.48
CA ALA A 69 -1.16 8.91 7.03
C ALA A 69 0.23 8.64 6.45
N SER A 70 0.38 8.81 5.14
CA SER A 70 1.66 8.63 4.46
C SER A 70 2.72 9.62 4.89
N ASN A 71 2.34 10.90 5.05
CA ASN A 71 3.25 11.89 5.59
C ASN A 71 3.65 11.57 7.05
N ARG A 72 2.70 11.11 7.88
CA ARG A 72 2.97 10.70 9.27
C ARG A 72 3.90 9.48 9.34
N ALA A 73 3.61 8.44 8.57
CA ALA A 73 4.43 7.23 8.52
C ALA A 73 5.84 7.53 8.00
N SER A 74 5.97 8.40 7.00
CA SER A 74 7.29 8.85 6.50
C SER A 74 8.09 9.59 7.58
N LYS A 75 7.43 10.43 8.39
CA LYS A 75 8.08 11.07 9.55
C LYS A 75 8.51 10.04 10.59
N ALA A 76 7.66 9.06 10.91
CA ALA A 76 8.01 7.99 11.84
C ALA A 76 9.24 7.19 11.35
N LEU A 77 9.27 6.80 10.07
CA LEU A 77 10.44 6.15 9.46
C LEU A 77 11.70 7.02 9.52
N THR A 78 11.57 8.34 9.38
CA THR A 78 12.70 9.27 9.49
C THR A 78 13.28 9.28 10.90
N GLU A 79 12.44 9.19 11.94
CA GLU A 79 12.88 9.08 13.32
C GLU A 79 13.55 7.72 13.58
N LEU A 80 12.95 6.62 13.11
CA LEU A 80 13.53 5.28 13.24
C LEU A 80 14.86 5.14 12.48
N ALA A 81 15.01 5.83 11.36
CA ALA A 81 16.25 5.84 10.57
C ALA A 81 17.46 6.43 11.32
N LYS A 82 17.24 7.15 12.42
CA LYS A 82 18.31 7.62 13.32
C LYS A 82 18.88 6.49 14.18
N ILE A 83 18.10 5.44 14.43
CA ILE A 83 18.49 4.26 15.19
C ILE A 83 19.12 3.25 14.23
N ASN A 84 18.41 2.88 13.17
CA ASN A 84 18.87 1.90 12.20
C ASN A 84 18.51 2.35 10.77
N ASN A 85 19.51 2.34 9.88
CA ASN A 85 19.38 2.73 8.48
C ASN A 85 18.35 1.91 7.70
N ILE A 86 18.01 0.70 8.15
CA ILE A 86 17.02 -0.18 7.50
C ILE A 86 15.61 0.43 7.44
N PHE A 87 15.30 1.39 8.33
CA PHE A 87 14.05 2.15 8.33
C PHE A 87 14.06 3.36 7.39
N ARG A 88 15.22 3.69 6.79
CA ARG A 88 15.30 4.81 5.84
C ARG A 88 14.36 4.55 4.66
N TRP A 89 13.47 5.50 4.38
CA TRP A 89 12.46 5.33 3.35
C TRP A 89 13.03 4.94 1.98
N THR A 90 14.19 5.47 1.57
CA THR A 90 14.81 5.10 0.29
C THR A 90 15.20 3.62 0.22
N VAL A 91 15.74 3.07 1.31
CA VAL A 91 16.15 1.66 1.42
C VAL A 91 14.92 0.77 1.46
N LEU A 92 13.97 1.10 2.34
CA LEU A 92 12.71 0.36 2.47
C LEU A 92 11.91 0.38 1.16
N ASN A 93 11.81 1.53 0.49
CA ASN A 93 11.09 1.64 -0.77
C ASN A 93 11.75 0.81 -1.87
N GLN A 94 13.09 0.82 -1.98
CA GLN A 94 13.80 -0.05 -2.91
C GLN A 94 13.49 -1.52 -2.64
N ARG A 95 13.61 -1.96 -1.38
CA ARG A 95 13.29 -3.33 -0.97
C ARG A 95 11.83 -3.68 -1.25
N ALA A 96 10.89 -2.78 -1.02
CA ALA A 96 9.48 -3.00 -1.33
C ALA A 96 9.24 -3.22 -2.84
N TYR A 97 9.92 -2.46 -3.72
CA TYR A 97 9.84 -2.68 -5.16
C TYR A 97 10.37 -4.05 -5.57
N GLU A 98 11.47 -4.49 -4.94
CA GLU A 98 12.04 -5.81 -5.18
C GLU A 98 11.09 -6.92 -4.71
N VAL A 99 10.57 -6.82 -3.48
CA VAL A 99 9.56 -7.74 -2.93
C VAL A 99 8.35 -7.84 -3.87
N ILE A 100 7.76 -6.71 -4.25
CA ILE A 100 6.60 -6.67 -5.16
C ILE A 100 6.93 -7.37 -6.48
N THR A 101 8.09 -7.05 -7.07
CA THR A 101 8.50 -7.60 -8.37
C THR A 101 8.70 -9.11 -8.31
N HIS A 102 9.39 -9.61 -7.28
CA HIS A 102 9.68 -11.04 -7.15
C HIS A 102 8.44 -11.86 -6.78
N VAL A 103 7.56 -11.32 -5.94
CA VAL A 103 6.27 -11.97 -5.61
C VAL A 103 5.40 -12.10 -6.87
N TYR A 104 5.23 -11.02 -7.65
CA TYR A 104 4.47 -11.10 -8.91
C TYR A 104 5.14 -12.02 -9.95
N TYR A 105 6.47 -12.07 -9.99
CA TYR A 105 7.20 -12.97 -10.88
C TYR A 105 7.01 -14.44 -10.51
N ALA A 106 7.02 -14.76 -9.21
CA ALA A 106 6.74 -16.10 -8.71
C ALA A 106 5.31 -16.55 -9.01
N TRP A 107 4.32 -15.67 -8.79
CA TRP A 107 2.93 -15.93 -9.20
C TRP A 107 2.79 -16.16 -10.69
N LYS A 108 3.47 -15.37 -11.53
CA LYS A 108 3.47 -15.59 -12.99
C LYS A 108 3.96 -16.98 -13.40
N LYS A 109 4.90 -17.54 -12.64
CA LYS A 109 5.50 -18.85 -12.91
C LYS A 109 4.77 -20.00 -12.21
N SER A 110 3.74 -19.71 -11.41
CA SER A 110 3.14 -20.66 -10.48
C SER A 110 4.18 -21.36 -9.58
N ASP A 111 5.29 -20.67 -9.29
CA ASP A 111 6.39 -21.22 -8.50
C ASP A 111 6.79 -20.22 -7.40
N VAL A 112 6.14 -20.39 -6.25
CA VAL A 112 6.38 -19.59 -5.04
C VAL A 112 7.65 -19.98 -4.30
N SER A 113 8.31 -21.08 -4.66
CA SER A 113 9.59 -21.46 -4.04
C SER A 113 10.69 -20.44 -4.31
N GLN A 114 10.63 -19.77 -5.46
CA GLN A 114 11.56 -18.68 -5.83
C GLN A 114 11.33 -17.39 -5.03
N ALA A 115 10.23 -17.28 -4.27
CA ALA A 115 9.88 -16.07 -3.54
C ALA A 115 10.05 -16.17 -2.02
N THR A 116 10.56 -17.29 -1.50
CA THR A 116 10.74 -17.53 -0.04
C THR A 116 11.64 -16.50 0.64
N GLU A 117 12.66 -15.98 -0.05
CA GLU A 117 13.50 -14.89 0.47
C GLU A 117 12.76 -13.55 0.64
N TRP A 118 11.65 -13.39 -0.10
CA TRP A 118 10.90 -12.13 -0.20
C TRP A 118 9.66 -12.09 0.69
N MET A 119 9.29 -13.21 1.30
CA MET A 119 8.11 -13.36 2.14
C MET A 119 8.44 -14.13 3.42
N THR A 120 7.63 -13.95 4.46
CA THR A 120 7.75 -14.76 5.68
C THR A 120 7.32 -16.19 5.41
N ASP A 121 7.87 -17.14 6.17
CA ASP A 121 7.51 -18.56 6.06
C ASP A 121 6.00 -18.78 6.20
N TRP A 122 5.38 -18.06 7.14
CA TRP A 122 3.94 -18.12 7.36
C TRP A 122 3.13 -17.67 6.12
N TYR A 123 3.54 -16.58 5.48
CA TYR A 123 2.84 -16.09 4.28
C TYR A 123 3.02 -17.04 3.10
N TRP A 124 4.23 -17.58 2.94
CA TRP A 124 4.53 -18.57 1.91
C TRP A 124 3.67 -19.82 2.04
N GLN A 125 3.57 -20.39 3.26
CA GLN A 125 2.77 -21.60 3.50
C GLN A 125 1.29 -21.37 3.20
N ASN A 126 0.73 -20.24 3.65
CA ASN A 126 -0.66 -19.92 3.38
C ASN A 126 -0.96 -19.72 1.90
N GLN A 127 -0.08 -19.06 1.14
CA GLN A 127 -0.29 -18.87 -0.30
C GLN A 127 -0.16 -20.16 -1.09
N LYS A 128 0.81 -21.01 -0.73
CA LYS A 128 0.99 -22.31 -1.37
C LYS A 128 -0.22 -23.22 -1.18
N ILE A 129 -0.59 -23.45 0.08
CA ILE A 129 -1.61 -24.43 0.45
C ILE A 129 -3.02 -23.99 0.04
N THR A 130 -3.35 -22.71 0.22
CA THR A 130 -4.75 -22.25 0.12
C THR A 130 -5.14 -21.75 -1.26
N VAL A 131 -4.19 -21.41 -2.13
CA VAL A 131 -4.52 -20.75 -3.40
C VAL A 131 -3.96 -21.51 -4.60
N LEU A 132 -2.69 -21.87 -4.57
CA LEU A 132 -2.05 -22.52 -5.72
C LEU A 132 -2.39 -24.00 -5.83
N ASP A 133 -2.31 -24.75 -4.72
CA ASP A 133 -2.63 -26.19 -4.71
C ASP A 133 -4.11 -26.43 -5.07
N GLU A 134 -5.02 -25.53 -4.66
CA GLU A 134 -6.44 -25.60 -5.00
C GLU A 134 -6.66 -25.37 -6.50
N TRP A 135 -6.15 -24.28 -7.07
CA TRP A 135 -6.27 -24.00 -8.50
C TRP A 135 -5.64 -25.10 -9.36
N GLU A 136 -4.47 -25.61 -8.99
CA GLU A 136 -3.82 -26.71 -9.70
C GLU A 136 -4.69 -27.99 -9.67
N SER A 137 -5.32 -28.29 -8.52
CA SER A 137 -6.22 -29.44 -8.39
C SER A 137 -7.48 -29.33 -9.27
N GLU A 138 -7.92 -28.10 -9.55
CA GLU A 138 -9.05 -27.81 -10.44
C GLU A 138 -8.64 -27.71 -11.92
N GLY A 139 -7.36 -27.81 -12.24
CA GLY A 139 -6.82 -27.62 -13.59
C GLY A 139 -6.93 -26.16 -14.05
N LEU A 140 -6.75 -25.24 -13.11
CA LEU A 140 -6.75 -23.80 -13.32
C LEU A 140 -5.33 -23.26 -13.17
N SER A 141 -4.94 -22.36 -14.07
CA SER A 141 -3.67 -21.65 -14.01
C SER A 141 -3.90 -20.15 -13.86
N ASN A 142 -3.23 -19.52 -12.90
CA ASN A 142 -3.24 -18.06 -12.77
C ASN A 142 -2.25 -17.43 -13.76
N TYR A 143 -2.72 -16.49 -14.57
CA TYR A 143 -1.86 -15.64 -15.37
C TYR A 143 -1.80 -14.24 -14.75
N CYS A 144 -0.73 -14.00 -13.99
CA CYS A 144 -0.42 -12.69 -13.45
C CYS A 144 0.79 -12.06 -14.17
N LYS A 145 0.65 -10.86 -14.72
CA LYS A 145 1.75 -10.11 -15.34
C LYS A 145 1.81 -8.69 -14.82
N LEU A 146 2.78 -8.42 -13.97
CA LEU A 146 3.12 -7.06 -13.56
C LEU A 146 3.70 -6.28 -14.74
N ASN A 147 3.06 -5.17 -15.10
CA ASN A 147 3.56 -4.27 -16.14
C ASN A 147 4.30 -3.07 -15.56
N LYS A 148 3.76 -2.47 -14.49
CA LYS A 148 4.35 -1.27 -13.89
C LYS A 148 3.92 -1.11 -12.44
N ILE A 149 4.86 -0.76 -11.56
CA ILE A 149 4.54 -0.23 -10.23
C ILE A 149 4.26 1.27 -10.39
N LEU A 150 3.04 1.69 -10.02
CA LEU A 150 2.56 3.07 -10.18
C LEU A 150 2.90 3.92 -8.96
N SER A 151 2.72 3.36 -7.75
CA SER A 151 3.12 4.03 -6.52
C SER A 151 3.23 3.05 -5.37
N VAL A 152 4.18 3.32 -4.46
CA VAL A 152 4.29 2.68 -3.15
C VAL A 152 4.32 3.80 -2.12
N LYS A 153 3.46 3.74 -1.11
CA LYS A 153 3.36 4.78 -0.06
C LYS A 153 3.25 4.11 1.30
N PRO A 154 4.01 4.54 2.32
CA PRO A 154 3.78 4.04 3.66
C PRO A 154 2.44 4.57 4.18
N LEU A 155 1.71 3.77 4.96
CA LEU A 155 0.47 4.16 5.64
C LEU A 155 0.61 4.09 7.15
N TYR A 156 1.33 3.08 7.63
CA TYR A 156 1.50 2.77 9.04
C TYR A 156 2.86 2.11 9.29
N VAL A 157 3.40 2.31 10.48
CA VAL A 157 4.68 1.77 10.94
C VAL A 157 4.51 1.38 12.39
N GLU A 158 5.01 0.22 12.75
CA GLU A 158 5.08 -0.32 14.11
C GLU A 158 6.51 -0.73 14.39
N TYR A 159 7.14 -0.11 15.37
CA TYR A 159 8.49 -0.44 15.81
C TYR A 159 8.43 -1.46 16.94
N ASN A 160 9.07 -2.61 16.75
CA ASN A 160 9.23 -3.59 17.80
C ASN A 160 10.53 -3.34 18.58
N GLU A 161 10.38 -3.02 19.87
CA GLU A 161 11.49 -2.73 20.78
C GLU A 161 12.09 -4.01 21.42
N LYS A 162 11.34 -5.11 21.43
CA LYS A 162 11.61 -6.26 22.32
C LYS A 162 12.83 -7.09 21.95
N THR A 163 13.38 -6.92 20.76
CA THR A 163 14.24 -7.95 20.16
C THR A 163 15.73 -7.62 20.31
N THR A 164 16.22 -6.44 19.88
CA THR A 164 17.68 -6.17 19.92
C THR A 164 18.09 -4.70 19.70
N GLY A 165 17.15 -3.75 19.63
CA GLY A 165 17.44 -2.35 19.25
C GLY A 165 17.73 -2.12 17.75
N ASP A 166 17.82 -3.20 16.97
CA ASP A 166 17.88 -3.21 15.50
C ASP A 166 16.49 -3.06 14.85
N GLY A 167 15.42 -3.27 15.64
CA GLY A 167 14.03 -3.17 15.23
C GLY A 167 13.44 -4.48 14.71
N GLU A 168 14.07 -5.64 14.90
CA GLU A 168 13.58 -6.93 14.44
C GLU A 168 12.13 -7.21 14.89
N GLY A 169 11.28 -7.70 13.98
CA GLY A 169 9.85 -7.88 14.18
C GLY A 169 9.01 -6.60 13.99
N SER A 170 9.63 -5.48 13.63
CA SER A 170 8.91 -4.26 13.23
C SER A 170 8.09 -4.47 11.97
N ARG A 171 7.02 -3.70 11.80
CA ARG A 171 6.13 -3.78 10.65
C ARG A 171 5.99 -2.44 9.94
N VAL A 172 5.84 -2.51 8.63
CA VAL A 172 5.43 -1.38 7.82
C VAL A 172 4.32 -1.78 6.87
N VAL A 173 3.29 -0.94 6.81
CA VAL A 173 2.13 -1.14 5.94
C VAL A 173 2.20 -0.14 4.80
N LEU A 174 2.08 -0.64 3.58
CA LEU A 174 2.28 0.09 2.34
C LEU A 174 1.00 0.05 1.50
N LEU A 175 0.59 1.20 0.97
CA LEU A 175 -0.37 1.26 -0.13
C LEU A 175 0.39 1.09 -1.44
N VAL A 176 0.08 0.01 -2.16
CA VAL A 176 0.71 -0.36 -3.41
C VAL A 176 -0.30 -0.20 -4.54
N LYS A 177 0.08 0.57 -5.56
CA LYS A 177 -0.67 0.70 -6.81
C LYS A 177 0.17 0.14 -7.95
N VAL A 178 -0.39 -0.79 -8.69
CA VAL A 178 0.28 -1.48 -9.80
C VAL A 178 -0.60 -1.49 -11.02
N LYS A 179 0.01 -1.63 -12.19
CA LYS A 179 -0.66 -1.94 -13.45
C LYS A 179 -0.27 -3.35 -13.84
N LEU A 180 -1.24 -4.24 -13.97
CA LEU A 180 -1.00 -5.65 -14.27
C LEU A 180 -2.15 -6.26 -15.10
N ILE A 181 -1.88 -7.44 -15.63
CA ILE A 181 -2.89 -8.37 -16.19
C ILE A 181 -3.06 -9.48 -15.16
N ASP A 182 -4.30 -9.80 -14.82
CA ASP A 182 -4.64 -10.88 -13.90
C ASP A 182 -5.91 -11.58 -14.39
N TYR A 183 -5.77 -12.87 -14.66
CA TYR A 183 -6.90 -13.73 -15.00
C TYR A 183 -6.56 -15.20 -14.69
N LEU A 184 -7.60 -15.95 -14.38
CA LEU A 184 -7.55 -17.39 -14.17
C LEU A 184 -8.05 -18.08 -15.44
N ILE A 185 -7.29 -19.06 -15.94
CA ILE A 185 -7.61 -19.82 -17.15
C ILE A 185 -7.82 -21.29 -16.79
N ASN A 186 -8.79 -21.94 -17.42
CA ASN A 186 -8.91 -23.39 -17.37
C ASN A 186 -7.93 -24.02 -18.37
N ASP A 187 -7.04 -24.87 -17.91
CA ASP A 187 -5.95 -25.42 -18.72
C ASP A 187 -6.43 -26.37 -19.81
N LYS A 188 -7.62 -26.98 -19.64
CA LYS A 188 -8.21 -27.91 -20.61
C LYS A 188 -8.93 -27.18 -21.73
N THR A 189 -9.69 -26.13 -21.40
CA THR A 189 -10.53 -25.41 -22.39
C THR A 189 -9.88 -24.14 -22.93
N GLY A 190 -8.89 -23.59 -22.22
CA GLY A 190 -8.31 -22.28 -22.53
C GLY A 190 -9.23 -21.10 -22.24
N GLU A 191 -10.36 -21.34 -21.58
CA GLU A 191 -11.34 -20.31 -21.24
C GLU A 191 -10.93 -19.52 -20.00
N VAL A 192 -11.17 -18.21 -20.02
CA VAL A 192 -10.97 -17.35 -18.86
C VAL A 192 -12.14 -17.56 -17.91
N VAL A 193 -11.88 -18.12 -16.74
CA VAL A 193 -12.89 -18.37 -15.70
C VAL A 193 -13.06 -17.16 -14.78
N GLU A 194 -12.00 -16.38 -14.57
CA GLU A 194 -12.01 -15.17 -13.75
C GLU A 194 -11.05 -14.12 -14.28
N GLY A 195 -11.37 -12.84 -14.08
CA GLY A 195 -10.51 -11.71 -14.47
C GLY A 195 -10.63 -11.34 -15.95
N ASP A 196 -9.65 -10.60 -16.47
CA ASP A 196 -9.54 -10.38 -17.92
C ASP A 196 -8.10 -10.17 -18.39
N LYS A 197 -7.91 -10.33 -19.70
CA LYS A 197 -6.60 -10.21 -20.35
C LYS A 197 -6.14 -8.75 -20.52
N LYS A 198 -6.81 -7.76 -19.90
CA LYS A 198 -6.50 -6.34 -20.08
C LYS A 198 -5.61 -5.84 -18.95
N ASN A 199 -4.79 -4.85 -19.28
CA ASN A 199 -4.02 -4.12 -18.28
C ASN A 199 -4.93 -3.25 -17.44
N LYS A 200 -5.02 -3.54 -16.14
CA LYS A 200 -5.79 -2.74 -15.18
C LYS A 200 -4.90 -2.20 -14.08
N ASN A 201 -5.36 -1.12 -13.45
CA ASN A 201 -4.76 -0.60 -12.25
C ASN A 201 -5.36 -1.35 -11.05
N PHE A 202 -4.49 -1.88 -10.20
CA PHE A 202 -4.86 -2.54 -8.96
C PHE A 202 -4.26 -1.79 -7.79
N GLU A 203 -5.01 -1.75 -6.71
CA GLU A 203 -4.60 -1.15 -5.44
C GLU A 203 -4.72 -2.20 -4.35
N SER A 204 -3.66 -2.37 -3.58
CA SER A 204 -3.57 -3.34 -2.49
C SER A 204 -2.79 -2.76 -1.31
N VAL A 205 -3.00 -3.33 -0.14
CA VAL A 205 -2.27 -3.00 1.08
C VAL A 205 -1.29 -4.13 1.39
N TRP A 206 -0.01 -3.80 1.44
CA TRP A 206 1.08 -4.75 1.67
C TRP A 206 1.67 -4.50 3.04
N THR A 207 1.78 -5.54 3.88
CA THR A 207 2.49 -5.46 5.14
C THR A 207 3.82 -6.18 5.02
N LEU A 208 4.90 -5.46 5.30
CA LEU A 208 6.24 -6.03 5.43
C LEU A 208 6.60 -6.17 6.90
N LEU A 209 7.19 -7.30 7.26
CA LEU A 209 7.78 -7.60 8.56
C LEU A 209 9.31 -7.51 8.41
N LEU A 210 9.98 -6.88 9.37
CA LEU A 210 11.43 -6.97 9.47
C LEU A 210 11.77 -8.30 10.14
N GLU A 211 12.34 -9.22 9.37
CA GLU A 211 12.72 -10.55 9.82
C GLU A 211 14.10 -10.90 9.25
N GLU A 212 14.99 -11.40 10.10
CA GLU A 212 16.40 -11.70 9.80
C GLU A 212 17.13 -10.49 9.20
N GLY A 213 16.81 -9.29 9.69
CA GLY A 213 17.38 -8.04 9.18
C GLY A 213 16.96 -7.71 7.73
N GLN A 214 15.87 -8.29 7.23
CA GLN A 214 15.33 -8.02 5.89
C GLN A 214 13.83 -7.72 5.96
N TRP A 215 13.36 -6.77 5.15
CA TRP A 215 11.92 -6.57 5.00
C TRP A 215 11.35 -7.66 4.10
N LYS A 216 10.48 -8.49 4.66
CA LYS A 216 9.79 -9.60 3.99
C LYS A 216 8.29 -9.38 4.00
N LEU A 217 7.61 -9.79 2.92
CA LEU A 217 6.16 -9.75 2.82
C LEU A 217 5.52 -10.71 3.82
N THR A 218 4.57 -10.22 4.62
CA THR A 218 3.80 -11.08 5.54
C THR A 218 2.30 -11.09 5.28
N LEU A 219 1.76 -10.08 4.59
CA LEU A 219 0.33 -9.98 4.33
C LEU A 219 0.06 -9.08 3.12
N ILE A 220 -0.87 -9.50 2.25
CA ILE A 220 -1.48 -8.67 1.22
C ILE A 220 -2.98 -8.63 1.47
N GLU A 221 -3.55 -7.43 1.41
CA GLU A 221 -4.97 -7.18 1.56
C GLU A 221 -5.50 -6.29 0.43
N GLU A 222 -6.82 -6.26 0.28
CA GLU A 222 -7.50 -5.39 -0.67
C GLU A 222 -7.25 -3.89 -0.38
N GLY A 223 -7.15 -3.09 -1.44
CA GLY A 223 -6.94 -1.64 -1.34
C GLY A 223 -7.99 -0.91 -0.50
N ALA A 224 -9.22 -1.42 -0.43
CA ALA A 224 -10.30 -0.85 0.39
C ALA A 224 -9.96 -0.78 1.89
N LEU A 225 -9.03 -1.61 2.37
CA LEU A 225 -8.57 -1.59 3.76
C LEU A 225 -7.53 -0.50 4.05
N SER A 226 -7.09 0.29 3.04
CA SER A 226 -6.13 1.39 3.22
C SER A 226 -6.58 2.39 4.28
N LEU A 227 -7.88 2.68 4.33
CA LEU A 227 -8.47 3.65 5.27
C LEU A 227 -8.36 3.18 6.72
N ARG A 228 -8.40 1.85 6.97
CA ARG A 228 -8.22 1.27 8.30
C ARG A 228 -6.86 1.67 8.86
N TYR A 229 -5.81 1.44 8.08
CA TYR A 229 -4.44 1.80 8.45
C TYR A 229 -4.21 3.30 8.48
N ALA A 230 -4.82 4.06 7.55
CA ALA A 230 -4.67 5.50 7.52
C ALA A 230 -5.18 6.17 8.82
N LYS A 231 -6.21 5.59 9.45
CA LYS A 231 -6.77 6.05 10.72
C LYS A 231 -5.92 5.69 11.95
N MET A 232 -5.11 4.63 11.89
CA MET A 232 -4.23 4.23 12.99
C MET A 232 -3.10 5.24 13.20
N LYS A 233 -2.56 5.35 14.42
CA LYS A 233 -1.37 6.14 14.72
C LYS A 233 -0.17 5.20 14.68
N SER A 234 0.86 5.54 13.90
CA SER A 234 2.11 4.77 13.88
C SER A 234 2.66 4.61 15.29
N ASP A 235 2.99 3.39 15.65
CA ASP A 235 3.55 3.05 16.96
C ASP A 235 5.07 3.01 16.86
N ILE A 236 5.70 4.02 17.45
CA ILE A 236 7.16 4.12 17.57
C ILE A 236 7.56 4.47 19.00
N GLU A 237 6.69 4.15 19.97
CA GLU A 237 6.87 4.60 21.36
C GLU A 237 8.16 4.02 21.97
N GLY A 238 8.49 2.77 21.67
CA GLY A 238 9.76 2.16 22.09
C GLY A 238 11.00 2.85 21.52
N ALA A 239 10.96 3.26 20.25
CA ALA A 239 12.06 4.01 19.64
C ALA A 239 12.31 5.38 20.32
N ASN A 240 11.24 6.06 20.74
CA ASN A 240 11.36 7.33 21.45
C ASN A 240 12.02 7.17 22.83
N GLN A 241 11.90 6.01 23.48
CA GLN A 241 12.58 5.72 24.75
C GLN A 241 14.07 5.51 24.53
N HIS A 242 14.46 4.73 23.50
CA HIS A 242 15.85 4.56 23.10
C HIS A 242 16.56 5.89 22.76
N LEU A 243 15.91 6.76 21.99
CA LEU A 243 16.47 8.06 21.61
C LEU A 243 16.65 9.01 22.82
N LYS A 244 15.80 8.91 23.85
CA LYS A 244 15.93 9.70 25.08
C LYS A 244 17.02 9.16 26.00
N ALA A 245 17.12 7.83 26.13
CA ALA A 245 18.13 7.18 26.97
C ALA A 245 19.57 7.40 26.45
N GLY A 246 19.76 7.47 25.12
CA GLY A 246 21.06 7.77 24.51
C GLY A 246 21.53 9.23 24.67
N GLY A 247 20.66 10.14 25.11
CA GLY A 247 20.96 11.57 25.23
C GLY A 247 21.49 12.02 26.59
N ASP A 248 21.50 11.15 27.61
CA ASP A 248 21.74 11.55 29.01
C ASP A 248 23.14 11.16 29.55
N SER A 249 24.09 10.78 28.67
CA SER A 249 25.42 10.30 29.09
C SER A 249 26.54 11.34 29.09
N THR A 250 26.25 12.64 28.93
CA THR A 250 27.24 13.72 29.03
C THR A 250 26.83 14.80 30.02
N CYS A 251 26.73 14.46 31.32
CA CYS A 251 26.98 15.42 32.41
C CYS A 251 27.18 14.71 33.75
N SER A 252 28.19 13.84 33.87
CA SER A 252 28.78 13.55 35.18
C SER A 252 30.04 14.41 35.30
N LYS A 253 29.91 15.52 36.03
CA LYS A 253 31.06 16.28 36.51
C LYS A 253 31.90 15.31 37.34
N ALA A 254 33.07 14.95 36.82
CA ALA A 254 34.12 14.37 37.63
C ALA A 254 34.51 15.42 38.67
N ASP A 255 34.13 15.16 39.92
CA ASP A 255 34.69 15.82 41.10
C ASP A 255 36.19 15.48 41.16
N LEU A 256 37.00 16.34 40.54
CA LEU A 256 38.44 16.42 40.79
C LEU A 256 38.64 17.03 42.17
N ASN A 257 38.60 16.15 43.18
CA ASN A 257 39.05 16.46 44.53
C ASN A 257 40.59 16.45 44.54
N ILE A 258 41.19 17.59 44.18
CA ILE A 258 42.63 17.83 44.38
C ILE A 258 42.82 18.11 45.87
N LYS A 259 43.36 17.12 46.60
CA LYS A 259 44.03 17.35 47.87
C LYS A 259 45.29 18.19 47.60
N THR A 260 45.31 19.40 48.11
CA THR A 260 46.55 20.13 48.41
C THR A 260 47.09 19.62 49.73
N ASP A 261 48.30 19.09 49.70
CA ASP A 261 49.19 18.98 50.86
C ASP A 261 49.69 20.37 51.29
#